data_AF-A0A8I1LAN4-F1
#
_entry.id   AF-A0A8I1LAN4-F1
#
_cell.length_a   1.000
_cell.length_b   1.000
_cell.length_c   1.000
_cell.angle_alpha   90.00
_cell.angle_beta   90.00
_cell.angle_gamma   90.00
#
_symmetry.space_group_name_H-M   'P 1'
#
loop_
_entity.id
_entity.type
_entity.pdbx_description
1 polymer ?
#
loop_
_entity_poly.entity_id
_entity_poly.type
_entity_poly.pdbx_seq_one_letter_code
_entity_poly.pdbx_strand_id
1 'polypeptide(L)'
;MNTCVNPAPVEQPASTSTWPSVNGGATVVTGVLKISGMPRKLRSEIEHAMDRCIRTESEFIIPGDDPLTAQWCTRWFRDGLSVAALAQGGSACANAGSGIGCHQVLTGTREELDALDCVVRYLAQRHGFSAAVRLP
;
A
#
# COMPACT_ATOMS: atom_id res chain seq x y z
N MET A 1 -53.12 24.12 -5.52
CA MET A 1 -51.67 23.99 -5.79
C MET A 1 -50.96 23.75 -4.46
N ASN A 2 -49.74 23.20 -4.50
CA ASN A 2 -48.85 22.76 -3.40
C ASN A 2 -48.82 21.23 -3.28
N THR A 3 -47.85 20.63 -3.98
CA THR A 3 -47.66 19.19 -4.12
C THR A 3 -46.80 18.65 -2.99
N CYS A 4 -47.24 17.57 -2.33
CA CYS A 4 -46.46 16.90 -1.30
C CYS A 4 -45.29 16.13 -1.95
N VAL A 5 -44.05 16.51 -1.64
CA VAL A 5 -42.86 15.77 -2.07
C VAL A 5 -42.56 14.69 -1.03
N ASN A 6 -42.93 13.44 -1.32
CA ASN A 6 -42.49 12.29 -0.53
C ASN A 6 -41.02 11.97 -0.87
N PRO A 7 -40.10 11.94 0.11
CA PRO A 7 -38.82 11.27 -0.08
C PRO A 7 -39.06 9.76 0.02
N ALA A 8 -39.29 9.10 -1.11
CA ALA A 8 -39.17 7.66 -1.16
C ALA A 8 -37.71 7.29 -0.86
N PRO A 9 -37.42 6.35 0.07
CA PRO A 9 -36.09 5.78 0.17
C PRO A 9 -35.77 5.13 -1.17
N VAL A 10 -34.72 5.59 -1.83
CA VAL A 10 -34.16 4.86 -2.96
C VAL A 10 -33.41 3.66 -2.35
N GLU A 11 -34.14 2.58 -2.10
CA GLU A 11 -33.55 1.25 -2.08
C GLU A 11 -33.01 0.99 -3.49
N GLN A 12 -31.79 1.47 -3.74
CA GLN A 12 -30.93 0.87 -4.74
C GLN A 12 -30.70 -0.57 -4.27
N PRO A 13 -31.22 -1.60 -4.94
CA PRO A 13 -30.72 -2.95 -4.72
C PRO A 13 -29.22 -2.86 -4.96
N ALA A 14 -28.41 -3.31 -4.00
CA ALA A 14 -26.96 -3.28 -4.13
C ALA A 14 -26.59 -4.02 -5.42
N SER A 15 -26.19 -3.25 -6.45
CA SER A 15 -26.01 -3.80 -7.79
C SER A 15 -25.02 -4.94 -7.70
N THR A 16 -25.50 -6.16 -7.98
CA THR A 16 -24.66 -7.33 -8.28
C THR A 16 -24.00 -7.16 -9.65
N SER A 17 -23.31 -6.03 -9.83
CA SER A 17 -22.15 -5.95 -10.71
C SER A 17 -21.12 -6.90 -10.12
N THR A 18 -21.29 -8.17 -10.47
CA THR A 18 -20.22 -9.15 -10.47
C THR A 18 -19.25 -8.67 -11.54
N TRP A 19 -18.40 -7.71 -11.17
CA TRP A 19 -17.26 -7.32 -11.97
C TRP A 19 -16.49 -8.60 -12.29
N PRO A 20 -16.07 -8.80 -13.55
CA PRO A 20 -15.35 -10.02 -13.90
C PRO A 20 -14.01 -10.02 -13.18
N SER A 21 -13.89 -10.78 -12.09
CA SER A 21 -12.62 -11.11 -11.45
C SER A 21 -11.76 -11.86 -12.48
N VAL A 22 -10.89 -11.13 -13.18
CA VAL A 22 -10.02 -11.65 -14.25
C VAL A 22 -8.94 -12.60 -13.74
N ASN A 23 -8.79 -12.70 -12.41
CA ASN A 23 -7.87 -13.59 -11.71
C ASN A 23 -8.18 -15.09 -11.80
N GLY A 24 -9.11 -15.51 -12.68
CA GLY A 24 -9.25 -16.91 -13.12
C GLY A 24 -9.65 -17.92 -12.04
N GLY A 25 -10.17 -17.47 -10.90
CA GLY A 25 -10.49 -18.31 -9.75
C GLY A 25 -9.34 -18.53 -8.75
N ALA A 26 -8.20 -17.84 -8.91
CA ALA A 26 -7.15 -17.83 -7.90
C ALA A 26 -7.66 -17.19 -6.59
N THR A 27 -7.33 -17.79 -5.44
CA THR A 27 -7.69 -17.22 -4.13
C THR A 27 -6.74 -16.07 -3.81
N VAL A 28 -7.23 -14.84 -3.98
CA VAL A 28 -6.48 -13.63 -3.60
C VAL A 28 -6.60 -13.37 -2.11
N VAL A 29 -5.51 -12.90 -1.52
CA VAL A 29 -5.41 -12.44 -0.13
C VAL A 29 -4.82 -11.04 -0.08
N THR A 30 -5.10 -10.33 1.01
CA THR A 30 -4.55 -8.99 1.25
C THR A 30 -3.36 -9.11 2.21
N GLY A 31 -2.29 -8.34 1.97
CA GLY A 31 -1.16 -8.20 2.87
C GLY A 31 -0.69 -6.74 2.98
N VAL A 32 0.19 -6.45 3.93
CA VAL A 32 0.77 -5.13 4.13
C VAL A 32 2.28 -5.20 3.99
N LEU A 33 2.83 -4.51 2.97
CA LEU A 33 4.25 -4.22 2.87
C LEU A 33 4.60 -3.07 3.81
N LYS A 34 5.50 -3.34 4.75
CA LYS A 34 6.06 -2.35 5.67
C LYS A 34 7.55 -2.20 5.43
N ILE A 35 8.00 -0.99 5.18
CA ILE A 35 9.41 -0.62 5.02
C ILE A 35 9.78 0.51 5.98
N SER A 36 10.97 0.41 6.58
CA SER A 36 11.54 1.42 7.48
C SER A 36 13.05 1.56 7.26
N GLY A 37 13.55 2.79 7.32
CA GLY A 37 14.97 3.15 7.21
C GLY A 37 15.61 2.98 5.83
N MET A 38 14.83 2.77 4.76
CA MET A 38 15.39 2.40 3.45
C MET A 38 16.12 3.56 2.75
N PRO A 39 17.35 3.38 2.23
CA PRO A 39 17.99 4.36 1.36
C PRO A 39 17.14 4.67 0.11
N ARG A 40 16.89 5.97 -0.16
CA ARG A 40 16.01 6.42 -1.27
C ARG A 40 16.35 5.81 -2.64
N LYS A 41 17.62 5.49 -2.90
CA LYS A 41 18.09 4.86 -4.14
C LYS A 41 17.53 3.45 -4.39
N LEU A 42 17.08 2.75 -3.35
CA LEU A 42 16.51 1.39 -3.46
C LEU A 42 15.01 1.39 -3.76
N ARG A 43 14.37 2.56 -3.83
CA ARG A 43 12.95 2.70 -4.16
C ARG A 43 12.59 1.93 -5.44
N SER A 44 13.35 2.14 -6.51
CA SER A 44 13.12 1.48 -7.79
C SER A 44 13.34 -0.03 -7.76
N GLU A 45 14.22 -0.52 -6.87
CA GLU A 45 14.44 -1.97 -6.69
C GLU A 45 13.25 -2.63 -5.99
N ILE A 46 12.62 -1.95 -5.02
CA ILE A 46 11.37 -2.40 -4.40
C ILE A 46 10.20 -2.33 -5.39
N GLU A 47 10.05 -1.22 -6.13
CA GLU A 47 8.98 -1.07 -7.13
C GLU A 47 9.10 -2.15 -8.22
N HIS A 48 10.32 -2.50 -8.64
CA HIS A 48 10.58 -3.61 -9.57
C HIS A 48 10.51 -5.02 -8.91
N ALA A 49 10.62 -5.12 -7.58
CA ALA A 49 10.29 -6.36 -6.88
C ALA A 49 8.77 -6.58 -6.86
N MET A 50 7.99 -5.52 -6.61
CA MET A 50 6.52 -5.55 -6.63
C MET A 50 5.98 -5.95 -8.02
N ASP A 51 6.41 -5.27 -9.10
CA ASP A 51 6.01 -5.57 -10.49
C ASP A 51 6.33 -6.99 -10.98
N ARG A 52 7.42 -7.58 -10.45
CA ARG A 52 7.80 -8.96 -10.78
C ARG A 52 7.09 -10.01 -9.93
N CYS A 53 6.84 -9.73 -8.65
CA CYS A 53 6.26 -10.71 -7.73
C CYS A 53 4.73 -10.69 -7.74
N ILE A 54 4.09 -9.54 -7.91
CA ILE A 54 2.63 -9.40 -7.93
C ILE A 54 2.19 -9.25 -9.40
N ARG A 55 1.64 -10.34 -9.94
CA ARG A 55 1.20 -10.49 -11.33
C ARG A 55 -0.32 -10.62 -11.44
N THR A 56 -0.97 -11.16 -10.41
CA THR A 56 -2.42 -11.09 -10.19
C THR A 56 -2.92 -9.65 -10.22
N GLU A 57 -4.05 -9.41 -10.89
CA GLU A 57 -4.63 -8.07 -10.98
C GLU A 57 -5.25 -7.65 -9.64
N SER A 58 -4.99 -6.40 -9.24
CA SER A 58 -5.51 -5.86 -7.99
C SER A 58 -7.00 -5.54 -8.11
N GLU A 59 -7.83 -6.35 -7.47
CA GLU A 59 -9.26 -6.08 -7.26
C GLU A 59 -9.51 -5.11 -6.08
N PHE A 60 -8.51 -4.31 -5.68
CA PHE A 60 -8.61 -3.38 -4.55
C PHE A 60 -9.47 -2.15 -4.89
N ILE A 61 -10.78 -2.32 -4.75
CA ILE A 61 -11.79 -1.27 -4.91
C ILE A 61 -12.32 -0.90 -3.51
N ILE A 62 -12.23 0.37 -3.14
CA ILE A 62 -12.93 0.93 -1.97
C ILE A 62 -14.17 1.69 -2.50
N PRO A 63 -15.40 1.17 -2.31
CA PRO A 63 -16.59 1.86 -2.77
C PRO A 63 -16.76 3.24 -2.10
N GLY A 64 -16.84 4.30 -2.90
CA GLY A 64 -17.00 5.67 -2.41
C GLY A 64 -15.72 6.37 -1.93
N ASP A 65 -14.54 5.76 -2.09
CA ASP A 65 -13.27 6.49 -1.96
C ASP A 65 -13.12 7.49 -3.11
N ASP A 66 -12.62 8.69 -2.81
CA ASP A 66 -12.47 9.76 -3.80
C ASP A 66 -11.24 9.47 -4.69
N PRO A 67 -11.32 9.65 -6.02
CA PRO A 67 -10.12 9.92 -6.80
C PRO A 67 -9.29 11.07 -6.20
N LEU A 68 -8.02 11.20 -6.55
CA LEU A 68 -7.06 12.12 -5.91
C LEU A 68 -6.68 11.72 -4.46
N THR A 69 -7.60 11.19 -3.64
CA THR A 69 -7.25 10.60 -2.33
C THR A 69 -6.89 9.12 -2.40
N ALA A 70 -7.53 8.37 -3.30
CA ALA A 70 -7.31 6.95 -3.53
C ALA A 70 -5.82 6.58 -3.68
N GLN A 71 -5.44 5.44 -3.10
CA GLN A 71 -4.03 5.01 -3.01
C GLN A 71 -3.59 4.15 -4.19
N TRP A 72 -3.58 4.73 -5.40
CA TRP A 72 -3.09 4.05 -6.61
C TRP A 72 -1.57 3.87 -6.67
N CYS A 73 -0.82 4.70 -5.92
CA CYS A 73 0.64 4.71 -5.94
C CYS A 73 1.20 4.48 -4.53
N THR A 74 2.27 3.69 -4.43
CA THR A 74 3.00 3.44 -3.18
C THR A 74 3.35 4.74 -2.46
N ARG A 75 2.78 4.96 -1.27
CA ARG A 75 3.06 6.16 -0.46
C ARG A 75 4.37 6.01 0.30
N TRP A 76 5.41 6.64 -0.24
CA TRP A 76 6.71 6.80 0.40
C TRP A 76 6.74 8.02 1.32
N PHE A 77 7.13 7.83 2.58
CA PHE A 77 7.33 8.90 3.58
C PHE A 77 8.78 8.95 4.05
N ARG A 78 9.21 10.07 4.64
CA ARG A 78 10.54 10.19 5.28
C ARG A 78 10.52 9.48 6.62
N ASP A 79 11.47 8.57 6.83
CA ASP A 79 11.65 7.84 8.07
C ASP A 79 12.84 8.40 8.86
N GLY A 80 12.72 8.45 10.18
CA GLY A 80 13.70 9.06 11.09
C GLY A 80 13.46 10.52 11.50
N LEU A 81 12.41 11.18 11.01
CA LEU A 81 11.96 12.48 11.55
C LEU A 81 10.95 12.27 12.68
N SER A 82 11.44 11.90 13.87
CA SER A 82 10.58 11.89 15.06
C SER A 82 10.27 13.34 15.50
N VAL A 83 9.04 13.58 15.95
CA VAL A 83 8.64 14.91 16.46
C VAL A 83 9.51 15.34 17.65
N ALA A 84 9.97 14.37 18.46
CA ALA A 84 10.92 14.60 19.54
C ALA A 84 12.30 15.08 19.04
N ALA A 85 12.84 14.48 17.96
CA ALA A 85 14.11 14.92 17.36
C ALA A 85 14.00 16.31 16.71
N LEU A 86 12.85 16.63 16.12
CA LEU A 86 12.54 17.99 15.63
C LEU A 86 12.45 19.01 16.78
N ALA A 87 11.79 18.67 17.88
CA ALA A 87 11.64 19.54 19.04
C ALA A 87 12.96 19.84 19.79
N GLN A 88 13.95 18.95 19.70
CA GLN A 88 15.27 19.15 20.32
C GLN A 88 16.24 20.03 19.50
N GLY A 89 15.82 20.57 18.34
CA GLY A 89 16.62 21.51 17.54
C GLY A 89 17.95 20.95 17.01
N GLY A 90 18.13 19.63 17.06
CA GLY A 90 19.42 18.98 16.82
C GLY A 90 19.82 18.96 15.35
N SER A 91 20.95 19.63 15.03
CA SER A 91 21.60 19.60 13.70
C SER A 91 22.01 18.19 13.22
N ALA A 92 21.86 17.15 14.06
CA ALA A 92 21.95 15.74 13.68
C ALA A 92 20.97 15.34 12.55
N CYS A 93 19.85 16.05 12.37
CA CYS A 93 18.85 15.76 11.34
C CYS A 93 19.28 16.16 9.90
N ALA A 94 20.40 16.85 9.72
CA ALA A 94 20.85 17.33 8.41
C ALA A 94 21.69 16.30 7.63
N ASN A 95 22.46 15.44 8.31
CA ASN A 95 23.47 14.58 7.68
C ASN A 95 23.32 13.08 7.95
N ALA A 96 22.54 12.66 8.95
CA ALA A 96 22.06 11.28 9.01
C ALA A 96 20.96 11.12 7.96
N GLY A 97 21.32 10.61 6.78
CA GLY A 97 20.43 10.56 5.61
C GLY A 97 19.10 9.86 5.93
N SER A 98 18.06 10.66 6.17
CA SER A 98 16.71 10.19 6.51
C SER A 98 16.25 9.21 5.44
N GLY A 99 16.07 7.96 5.86
CA GLY A 99 15.56 6.89 5.02
C GLY A 99 14.15 7.19 4.55
N ILE A 100 13.62 6.33 3.71
CA ILE A 100 12.20 6.32 3.37
C ILE A 100 11.55 5.06 3.93
N GLY A 101 10.29 5.20 4.31
CA GLY A 101 9.42 4.10 4.69
C GLY A 101 8.18 4.07 3.80
N CYS A 102 7.48 2.94 3.84
CA CYS A 102 6.13 2.82 3.28
C CYS A 102 5.30 1.88 4.16
N HIS A 103 3.98 2.07 4.09
CA HIS A 103 2.98 1.14 4.57
C HIS A 103 1.99 1.01 3.42
N GLN A 104 2.09 -0.08 2.66
CA GLN A 104 1.30 -0.28 1.44
C GLN A 104 0.46 -1.55 1.58
N VAL A 105 -0.85 -1.43 1.38
CA VAL A 105 -1.74 -2.58 1.23
C VAL A 105 -1.52 -3.16 -0.17
N LEU A 106 -1.37 -4.48 -0.23
CA LEU A 106 -1.13 -5.24 -1.44
C LEU A 106 -2.14 -6.39 -1.51
N THR A 107 -2.57 -6.72 -2.72
CA THR A 107 -3.47 -7.83 -3.04
C THR A 107 -2.75 -8.74 -4.02
N GLY A 108 -2.94 -10.06 -3.86
CA GLY A 108 -2.30 -11.07 -4.70
C GLY A 108 -2.58 -12.47 -4.16
N THR A 109 -2.09 -13.50 -4.83
CA THR A 109 -2.04 -14.85 -4.26
C THR A 109 -1.06 -14.92 -3.08
N ARG A 110 -1.18 -15.96 -2.25
CA ARG A 110 -0.29 -16.13 -1.09
C ARG A 110 1.17 -16.31 -1.53
N GLU A 111 1.35 -17.07 -2.61
CA GLU A 111 2.64 -17.42 -3.20
C GLU A 111 3.38 -16.18 -3.72
N GLU A 112 2.66 -15.23 -4.34
CA GLU A 112 3.21 -13.94 -4.80
C GLU A 112 3.64 -13.03 -3.65
N LEU A 113 2.84 -12.97 -2.57
CA LEU A 113 3.17 -12.16 -1.39
C LEU A 113 4.31 -12.77 -0.57
N ASP A 114 4.39 -14.09 -0.46
CA ASP A 114 5.52 -14.80 0.17
C ASP A 114 6.81 -14.66 -0.68
N ALA A 115 6.70 -14.69 -2.02
CA ALA A 115 7.82 -14.40 -2.92
C ALA A 115 8.32 -12.95 -2.78
N LEU A 116 7.40 -11.98 -2.67
CA LEU A 116 7.74 -10.59 -2.41
C LEU A 116 8.42 -10.41 -1.04
N ASP A 117 7.93 -11.07 0.04
CA ASP A 117 8.56 -11.03 1.36
C ASP A 117 10.02 -11.49 1.30
N CYS A 118 10.29 -12.60 0.60
CA CYS A 118 11.63 -13.12 0.39
C CYS A 118 12.56 -12.09 -0.29
N VAL A 119 12.09 -11.45 -1.37
CA VAL A 119 12.89 -10.46 -2.11
C VAL A 119 13.13 -9.19 -1.29
N VAL A 120 12.11 -8.61 -0.65
CA VAL A 120 12.28 -7.38 0.13
C VAL A 120 13.11 -7.61 1.38
N ARG A 121 13.05 -8.79 2.01
CA ARG A 121 13.89 -9.14 3.17
C ARG A 121 15.34 -9.37 2.79
N TYR A 122 15.60 -9.97 1.63
CA TYR A 122 16.97 -10.05 1.09
C TYR A 122 17.56 -8.64 0.85
N LEU A 123 16.80 -7.74 0.22
CA LEU A 123 17.23 -6.34 0.01
C LEU A 123 17.45 -5.62 1.35
N ALA A 124 16.55 -5.79 2.31
CA ALA A 124 16.63 -5.22 3.66
C ALA A 124 17.91 -5.65 4.38
N GLN A 125 18.21 -6.96 4.41
CA GLN A 125 19.43 -7.51 4.99
C GLN A 125 20.69 -7.01 4.28
N ARG A 126 20.69 -7.02 2.93
CA ARG A 126 21.84 -6.61 2.10
C ARG A 126 22.20 -5.13 2.27
N HIS A 127 21.22 -4.27 2.56
CA HIS A 127 21.39 -2.82 2.61
C HIS A 127 21.14 -2.18 3.98
N GLY A 128 20.92 -2.98 5.03
CA GLY A 128 20.83 -2.49 6.42
C GLY A 128 19.55 -1.70 6.75
N PHE A 129 18.42 -2.06 6.13
CA PHE A 129 17.11 -1.47 6.46
C PHE A 129 16.11 -2.55 6.90
N SER A 130 14.87 -2.18 7.23
CA SER A 130 13.83 -3.12 7.62
C SER A 130 12.74 -3.18 6.55
N ALA A 131 12.39 -4.40 6.10
CA ALA A 131 11.23 -4.66 5.26
C ALA A 131 10.58 -6.00 5.63
N ALA A 132 9.25 -6.08 5.51
CA ALA A 132 8.49 -7.32 5.53
C ALA A 132 7.12 -7.12 4.86
N VAL A 133 6.59 -8.17 4.25
CA VAL A 133 5.17 -8.31 3.92
C VAL A 133 4.50 -9.06 5.07
N ARG A 134 3.37 -8.56 5.55
CA ARG A 134 2.57 -9.20 6.61
C ARG A 134 1.19 -9.53 6.08
N LEU A 135 0.87 -10.81 6.08
CA LEU A 135 -0.50 -11.29 5.92
C LEU A 135 -1.26 -11.09 7.26
N PRO A 136 -2.59 -10.86 7.22
CA PRO A 136 -3.46 -10.82 8.39
C PRO A 136 -3.60 -12.19 9.08
#